data_AF-A0A2S3IM55-F1
#
_entry.id   AF-A0A2S3IM55-F1
#
_cell.length_a   1.000
_cell.length_b   1.000
_cell.length_c   1.000
_cell.angle_alpha   90.00
_cell.angle_beta   90.00
_cell.angle_gamma   90.00
#
_symmetry.space_group_name_H-M   'P 1'
#
loop_
_entity.id
_entity.type
_entity.pdbx_description
1 polymer ?
#
loop_
_entity_poly.entity_id
_entity_poly.type
_entity_poly.pdbx_seq_one_letter_code
_entity_poly.pdbx_strand_id
1 'polypeptide(L)'
;MVQMASSKLIAVAFLSSLLALHAPMTTAANSNLFRDYIGAIFNGVRFTDVPINPRVRFDFILAFVIDYTTATEPPTPTNGRFNIFWQNTVLSAAAVASIKQSNPNVRVAVSLGGATVNNRPVFFNITSVDSWVQNAVASLTAIVREYNLDGIDIDYEQFQVDPATFAECVGRLVTTLKSSGVIKFASIAPFDNADVQRHYQALWASYGSVIDYVNFQFYAYSASTTEAQYVTHFDDQIANYPGGNILASFTTAPTTTSVPINTSLNACRTLQSQGKLYGIFIWAADHSRSQGFRFDTQAQALLANAPSY
;
A
#
# COMPACT_ATOMS: atom_id res chain seq x y z
N MET A 1 25.92 -28.73 -67.41
CA MET A 1 27.00 -28.71 -66.41
C MET A 1 27.58 -27.30 -66.40
N VAL A 2 27.71 -26.72 -65.21
CA VAL A 2 28.41 -25.47 -64.86
C VAL A 2 27.70 -24.13 -65.13
N GLN A 3 27.77 -23.34 -64.07
CA GLN A 3 27.16 -22.08 -63.70
C GLN A 3 28.22 -20.96 -63.78
N MET A 4 27.82 -19.73 -64.11
CA MET A 4 28.42 -18.41 -63.75
C MET A 4 27.79 -17.35 -64.68
N ALA A 5 27.43 -16.12 -64.33
CA ALA A 5 27.65 -15.30 -63.14
C ALA A 5 26.67 -14.10 -63.17
N SER A 6 26.63 -13.35 -62.06
CA SER A 6 26.61 -11.88 -62.00
C SER A 6 25.52 -11.28 -61.10
N SER A 7 26.02 -10.71 -60.00
CA SER A 7 25.31 -9.99 -58.94
C SER A 7 24.79 -8.63 -59.38
N LYS A 8 23.65 -8.20 -58.79
CA LYS A 8 23.41 -6.79 -58.49
C LYS A 8 22.76 -6.65 -57.12
N LEU A 9 23.44 -5.91 -56.24
CA LEU A 9 22.95 -5.41 -54.96
C LEU A 9 21.69 -4.55 -55.17
N ILE A 10 20.69 -4.74 -54.31
CA ILE A 10 19.69 -3.72 -53.99
C ILE A 10 19.68 -3.60 -52.45
N ALA A 11 20.18 -2.47 -51.96
CA ALA A 11 20.04 -2.07 -50.57
C ALA A 11 18.60 -1.59 -50.35
N VAL A 12 17.85 -2.28 -49.48
CA VAL A 12 16.53 -1.83 -49.04
C VAL A 12 16.70 -1.22 -47.64
N ALA A 13 16.63 0.11 -47.57
CA ALA A 13 16.51 0.83 -46.32
C ALA A 13 15.07 0.69 -45.81
N PHE A 14 14.87 -0.05 -44.71
CA PHE A 14 13.60 -0.05 -43.98
C PHE A 14 13.58 1.14 -43.02
N LEU A 15 12.84 2.18 -43.39
CA LEU A 15 12.49 3.28 -42.51
C LEU A 15 11.28 2.84 -41.66
N SER A 16 11.52 2.24 -40.50
CA SER A 16 10.46 1.93 -39.55
C SER A 16 10.05 3.21 -38.83
N SER A 17 8.97 3.84 -39.29
CA SER A 17 8.28 4.91 -38.58
C SER A 17 7.67 4.35 -37.29
N LEU A 18 8.32 4.62 -36.15
CA LEU A 18 7.76 4.35 -34.83
C LEU A 18 6.60 5.32 -34.59
N LEU A 19 5.37 4.89 -34.86
CA LEU A 19 4.18 5.56 -34.34
C LEU A 19 4.17 5.27 -32.83
N ALA A 20 4.71 6.19 -32.03
CA ALA A 20 4.50 6.17 -30.59
C ALA A 20 3.01 6.44 -30.34
N LEU A 21 2.21 5.37 -30.19
CA LEU A 21 0.91 5.46 -29.54
C LEU A 21 1.18 5.99 -28.13
N HIS A 22 0.98 7.29 -27.96
CA HIS A 22 0.81 7.88 -26.65
C HIS A 22 -0.51 7.33 -26.14
N ALA A 23 -0.46 6.26 -25.35
CA ALA A 23 -1.59 5.89 -24.50
C ALA A 23 -1.93 7.16 -23.70
N PRO A 24 -3.21 7.57 -23.65
CA PRO A 24 -3.59 8.69 -22.81
C PRO A 24 -3.15 8.33 -21.40
N MET A 25 -2.26 9.15 -20.82
CA MET A 25 -2.01 9.09 -19.39
C MET A 25 -3.38 9.24 -18.74
N THR A 26 -3.87 8.18 -18.12
CA THR A 26 -5.07 8.24 -17.31
C THR A 26 -4.77 9.21 -16.20
N THR A 27 -5.25 10.44 -16.36
CA THR A 27 -5.25 11.47 -15.31
C THR A 27 -5.92 10.83 -14.11
N ALA A 28 -5.23 10.76 -12.98
CA ALA A 28 -5.77 10.15 -11.77
C ALA A 28 -6.98 10.98 -11.30
N ALA A 29 -8.16 10.61 -11.78
CA ALA A 29 -9.41 11.16 -11.30
C ALA A 29 -9.51 10.84 -9.81
N ASN A 30 -9.77 11.86 -8.99
CA ASN A 30 -9.86 11.68 -7.54
C ASN A 30 -10.93 10.63 -7.21
N SER A 31 -10.51 9.55 -6.56
CA SER A 31 -11.39 8.43 -6.19
C SER A 31 -12.14 8.66 -4.87
N ASN A 32 -11.87 9.79 -4.21
CA ASN A 32 -12.26 10.15 -2.85
C ASN A 32 -11.87 9.08 -1.83
N LEU A 33 -10.76 8.36 -2.05
CA LEU A 33 -10.29 7.30 -1.17
C LEU A 33 -9.48 7.88 -0.01
N PHE A 34 -9.98 7.68 1.21
CA PHE A 34 -9.28 7.92 2.45
C PHE A 34 -8.97 6.59 3.13
N ARG A 35 -7.74 6.42 3.64
CA ARG A 35 -7.34 5.21 4.36
C ARG A 35 -6.64 5.57 5.68
N ASP A 36 -6.85 4.79 6.72
CA ASP A 36 -6.27 5.06 8.04
C ASP A 36 -5.77 3.78 8.70
N TYR A 37 -4.48 3.74 9.01
CA TYR A 37 -3.88 2.63 9.76
C TYR A 37 -4.30 2.70 11.22
N ILE A 38 -4.58 1.57 11.85
CA ILE A 38 -5.10 1.52 13.22
C ILE A 38 -4.72 0.23 13.95
N GLY A 39 -4.36 0.33 15.22
CA GLY A 39 -4.29 -0.77 16.18
C GLY A 39 -2.89 -1.22 16.60
N ALA A 40 -1.83 -0.61 16.06
CA ALA A 40 -0.46 -1.05 16.29
C ALA A 40 0.11 -0.65 17.67
N ILE A 41 -0.45 0.37 18.34
CA ILE A 41 0.17 0.98 19.54
C ILE A 41 -0.48 0.48 20.84
N PHE A 42 -1.56 -0.30 20.77
CA PHE A 42 -2.26 -0.86 21.94
C PHE A 42 -2.76 0.20 22.94
N ASN A 43 -3.07 1.41 22.46
CA ASN A 43 -3.49 2.52 23.31
C ASN A 43 -5.02 2.61 23.53
N GLY A 44 -5.78 1.67 22.97
CA GLY A 44 -7.24 1.60 23.12
C GLY A 44 -8.04 2.47 22.14
N VAL A 45 -7.43 2.98 21.06
CA VAL A 45 -8.17 3.62 19.97
C VAL A 45 -9.19 2.65 19.36
N ARG A 46 -10.40 3.16 19.07
CA ARG A 46 -11.49 2.39 18.47
C ARG A 46 -11.83 2.95 17.09
N PHE A 47 -12.41 2.12 16.22
CA PHE A 47 -12.98 2.61 14.96
C PHE A 47 -13.97 3.76 15.15
N THR A 48 -14.75 3.74 16.24
CA THR A 48 -15.74 4.77 16.56
C THR A 48 -15.14 6.09 17.03
N ASP A 49 -13.85 6.12 17.38
CA ASP A 49 -13.17 7.36 17.77
C ASP A 49 -12.80 8.19 16.53
N VAL A 50 -12.57 7.53 15.38
CA VAL A 50 -12.13 8.15 14.13
C VAL A 50 -13.32 8.78 13.40
N PRO A 51 -13.28 10.09 13.08
CA PRO A 51 -14.32 10.73 12.28
C PRO A 51 -14.41 10.13 10.88
N ILE A 52 -15.63 9.82 10.42
CA ILE A 52 -15.88 9.26 9.09
C ILE A 52 -16.76 10.23 8.30
N ASN A 53 -16.23 10.79 7.23
CA ASN A 53 -16.98 11.61 6.29
C ASN A 53 -17.76 10.69 5.31
N PRO A 54 -19.10 10.78 5.22
CA PRO A 54 -19.88 9.91 4.36
C PRO A 54 -19.64 10.14 2.85
N ARG A 55 -18.95 11.22 2.46
CA ARG A 55 -18.62 11.55 1.07
C ARG A 55 -17.29 10.96 0.58
N VAL A 56 -16.54 10.27 1.43
CA VAL A 56 -15.31 9.56 1.02
C VAL A 56 -15.53 8.06 1.00
N ARG A 57 -14.74 7.34 0.19
CA ARG A 57 -14.54 5.89 0.38
C ARG A 57 -13.54 5.74 1.52
N PHE A 58 -13.89 5.01 2.57
CA PHE A 58 -13.09 4.96 3.79
C PHE A 58 -12.57 3.54 4.01
N ASP A 59 -11.25 3.38 4.09
CA ASP A 59 -10.65 2.09 4.43
C ASP A 59 -9.90 2.19 5.76
N PHE A 60 -10.33 1.46 6.79
CA PHE A 60 -9.43 1.17 7.92
C PHE A 60 -8.44 0.09 7.52
N ILE A 61 -7.20 0.18 8.00
CA ILE A 61 -6.17 -0.84 7.81
C ILE A 61 -5.65 -1.26 9.18
N LEU A 62 -6.05 -2.45 9.64
CA LEU A 62 -5.57 -3.03 10.89
C LEU A 62 -4.05 -3.28 10.81
N ALA A 63 -3.29 -2.76 11.76
CA ALA A 63 -1.84 -2.88 11.82
C ALA A 63 -1.44 -3.64 13.10
N PHE A 64 -0.91 -4.87 13.05
CA PHE A 64 -0.54 -5.68 11.87
C PHE A 64 -0.94 -7.15 12.06
N VAL A 65 -0.91 -7.92 10.97
CA VAL A 65 -0.59 -9.35 11.03
C VAL A 65 0.87 -9.56 10.68
N ILE A 66 1.53 -10.46 11.40
CA ILE A 66 2.96 -10.73 11.21
C ILE A 66 3.15 -12.25 11.22
N ASP A 67 3.88 -12.79 10.27
CA ASP A 67 4.26 -14.21 10.22
C ASP A 67 5.43 -14.50 11.18
N TYR A 68 5.24 -14.09 12.43
CA TYR A 68 6.15 -14.28 13.54
C TYR A 68 5.39 -14.91 14.72
N THR A 69 6.10 -15.63 15.58
CA THR A 69 5.53 -16.24 16.78
C THR A 69 5.05 -15.19 17.79
N THR A 70 3.95 -15.47 18.48
CA THR A 70 3.41 -14.63 19.58
C THR A 70 3.73 -15.17 20.97
N ALA A 71 4.07 -16.46 21.08
CA ALA A 71 4.28 -17.16 22.35
C ALA A 71 5.77 -17.37 22.70
N THR A 72 6.70 -16.87 21.89
CA THR A 72 8.14 -17.02 22.13
C THR A 72 8.82 -15.67 22.26
N GLU A 73 9.82 -15.58 23.15
CA GLU A 73 10.66 -14.39 23.29
C GLU A 73 12.13 -14.77 23.06
N PRO A 74 12.79 -14.24 22.01
CA PRO A 74 12.24 -13.31 21.03
C PRO A 74 11.25 -13.97 20.03
N PRO A 75 10.36 -13.18 19.40
CA PRO A 75 9.56 -13.63 18.27
C PRO A 75 10.45 -14.10 17.11
N THR A 76 10.03 -15.15 16.41
CA THR A 76 10.76 -15.72 15.25
C THR A 76 9.85 -15.93 14.04
N PRO A 77 10.39 -15.86 12.81
CA PRO A 77 9.62 -16.11 11.59
C PRO A 77 8.93 -17.48 11.58
N THR A 78 7.71 -17.54 11.04
CA THR A 78 6.86 -18.74 10.99
C THR A 78 6.62 -19.24 9.57
N ASN A 79 7.40 -18.76 8.60
CA ASN A 79 7.30 -19.13 7.19
C ASN A 79 5.88 -18.90 6.64
N GLY A 80 5.35 -17.67 6.77
CA GLY A 80 4.06 -17.28 6.22
C GLY A 80 2.85 -17.64 7.09
N ARG A 81 3.03 -18.12 8.33
CA ARG A 81 1.89 -18.35 9.24
C ARG A 81 1.60 -17.08 10.05
N PHE A 82 0.72 -16.25 9.52
CA PHE A 82 0.37 -14.96 10.10
C PHE A 82 -0.35 -15.09 11.45
N ASN A 83 0.11 -14.29 12.42
CA ASN A 83 -0.54 -14.08 13.72
C ASN A 83 -0.96 -12.62 13.87
N ILE A 84 -1.90 -12.37 14.78
CA ILE A 84 -2.47 -11.05 15.07
C ILE A 84 -1.54 -10.27 16.01
N PHE A 85 -1.15 -9.06 15.62
CA PHE A 85 -0.33 -8.12 16.39
C PHE A 85 -0.96 -6.73 16.55
N TRP A 86 -2.24 -6.55 16.19
CA TRP A 86 -3.00 -5.37 16.61
C TRP A 86 -3.74 -5.62 17.93
N GLN A 87 -4.25 -4.57 18.58
CA GLN A 87 -5.06 -4.68 19.80
C GLN A 87 -6.45 -5.28 19.55
N ASN A 88 -6.52 -6.57 19.26
CA ASN A 88 -7.74 -7.28 18.86
C ASN A 88 -8.79 -7.45 19.96
N THR A 89 -8.43 -7.20 21.22
CA THR A 89 -9.39 -7.05 22.33
C THR A 89 -10.23 -5.78 22.22
N VAL A 90 -9.75 -4.77 21.50
CA VAL A 90 -10.45 -3.50 21.21
C VAL A 90 -11.00 -3.49 19.80
N LEU A 91 -10.16 -3.82 18.81
CA LEU A 91 -10.52 -3.91 17.40
C LEU A 91 -10.91 -5.36 17.06
N SER A 92 -12.00 -5.83 17.69
CA SER A 92 -12.51 -7.19 17.55
C SER A 92 -13.31 -7.39 16.25
N ALA A 93 -13.59 -8.65 15.88
CA ALA A 93 -14.47 -8.97 14.75
C ALA A 93 -15.86 -8.30 14.88
N ALA A 94 -16.41 -8.23 16.11
CA ALA A 94 -17.66 -7.53 16.37
C ALA A 94 -17.54 -6.00 16.15
N ALA A 95 -16.40 -5.40 16.50
CA ALA A 95 -16.15 -3.99 16.24
C ALA A 95 -16.04 -3.70 14.73
N VAL A 96 -15.39 -4.59 13.96
CA VAL A 96 -15.34 -4.51 12.49
C VAL A 96 -16.74 -4.61 11.89
N ALA A 97 -17.55 -5.58 12.33
CA ALA A 97 -18.92 -5.74 11.86
C ALA A 97 -19.77 -4.50 12.17
N SER A 98 -19.67 -3.98 13.39
CA SER A 98 -20.44 -2.80 13.83
C SER A 98 -20.08 -1.54 13.06
N ILE A 99 -18.80 -1.25 12.82
CA ILE A 99 -18.42 -0.01 12.11
C ILE A 99 -18.87 -0.04 10.65
N LYS A 100 -18.77 -1.20 9.99
CA LYS A 100 -19.23 -1.41 8.60
C LYS A 100 -20.76 -1.31 8.50
N GLN A 101 -21.49 -1.83 9.49
CA GLN A 101 -22.95 -1.71 9.54
C GLN A 101 -23.40 -0.26 9.68
N SER A 102 -22.72 0.53 10.51
CA SER A 102 -23.05 1.94 10.74
C SER A 102 -22.60 2.87 9.62
N ASN A 103 -21.63 2.46 8.80
CA ASN A 103 -21.02 3.29 7.77
C ASN A 103 -20.86 2.50 6.45
N PRO A 104 -21.84 2.57 5.53
CA PRO A 104 -21.82 1.79 4.28
C PRO A 104 -20.64 2.11 3.35
N ASN A 105 -19.98 3.26 3.53
CA ASN A 105 -18.79 3.66 2.79
C ASN A 105 -17.47 3.13 3.39
N VAL A 106 -17.53 2.36 4.50
CA VAL A 106 -16.35 1.81 5.18
C VAL A 106 -16.02 0.39 4.71
N ARG A 107 -14.74 0.16 4.42
CA ARG A 107 -14.12 -1.17 4.33
C ARG A 107 -13.05 -1.30 5.41
N VAL A 108 -12.72 -2.55 5.78
CA VAL A 108 -11.63 -2.82 6.73
C VAL A 108 -10.67 -3.84 6.13
N ALA A 109 -9.40 -3.47 6.01
CA ALA A 109 -8.31 -4.35 5.58
C ALA A 109 -7.35 -4.63 6.74
N VAL A 110 -6.33 -5.45 6.48
CA VAL A 110 -5.23 -5.71 7.42
C VAL A 110 -3.88 -5.63 6.72
N SER A 111 -2.92 -4.99 7.36
CA SER A 111 -1.55 -4.85 6.87
C SER A 111 -0.64 -5.96 7.39
N LEU A 112 0.21 -6.47 6.50
CA LEU A 112 1.12 -7.59 6.72
C LEU A 112 2.54 -7.05 6.91
N GLY A 113 3.21 -7.46 7.98
CA GLY A 113 4.60 -7.11 8.25
C GLY A 113 4.75 -5.99 9.28
N GLY A 114 5.05 -4.78 8.82
CA GLY A 114 5.48 -3.64 9.63
C GLY A 114 6.99 -3.66 9.93
N ALA A 115 7.50 -2.58 10.52
CA ALA A 115 8.93 -2.42 10.77
C ALA A 115 9.48 -3.33 11.89
N THR A 116 8.74 -3.52 12.98
CA THR A 116 9.24 -4.28 14.15
C THR A 116 8.15 -5.03 14.91
N VAL A 117 8.57 -6.10 15.59
CA VAL A 117 7.82 -6.81 16.63
C VAL A 117 8.69 -6.90 17.88
N ASN A 118 8.19 -6.47 19.05
CA ASN A 118 8.97 -6.36 20.29
C ASN A 118 10.34 -5.66 20.12
N ASN A 119 10.37 -4.54 19.39
CA ASN A 119 11.57 -3.77 19.04
C ASN A 119 12.61 -4.54 18.21
N ARG A 120 12.21 -5.64 17.56
CA ARG A 120 13.08 -6.41 16.65
C ARG A 120 12.58 -6.28 15.20
N PRO A 121 13.50 -6.16 14.22
CA PRO A 121 13.16 -6.17 12.81
C PRO A 121 12.27 -7.37 12.41
N VAL A 122 11.19 -7.08 11.69
CA VAL A 122 10.35 -8.06 10.99
C VAL A 122 10.92 -8.25 9.57
N PHE A 123 11.72 -9.30 9.41
CA PHE A 123 12.26 -9.69 8.13
C PHE A 123 11.25 -10.54 7.36
N PHE A 124 11.06 -10.23 6.08
CA PHE A 124 10.47 -11.16 5.13
C PHE A 124 11.40 -12.37 4.97
N ASN A 125 11.03 -13.49 5.58
CA ASN A 125 11.84 -14.70 5.65
C ASN A 125 10.99 -15.95 5.36
N ILE A 126 11.47 -16.78 4.45
CA ILE A 126 10.75 -17.94 3.91
C ILE A 126 11.64 -19.19 3.93
N THR A 127 11.01 -20.36 4.00
CA THR A 127 11.70 -21.64 3.74
C THR A 127 11.73 -21.96 2.25
N SER A 128 10.62 -21.73 1.56
CA SER A 128 10.49 -21.81 0.10
C SER A 128 9.24 -21.03 -0.31
N VAL A 129 9.19 -20.56 -1.56
CA VAL A 129 8.03 -19.83 -2.09
C VAL A 129 6.74 -20.62 -1.89
N ASP A 130 6.71 -21.90 -2.28
CA ASP A 130 5.50 -22.72 -2.18
C ASP A 130 5.02 -22.88 -0.73
N SER A 131 5.93 -23.19 0.20
CA SER A 131 5.57 -23.38 1.60
C SER A 131 5.09 -22.09 2.26
N TRP A 132 5.71 -20.95 1.94
CA TRP A 132 5.32 -19.66 2.48
C TRP A 132 3.96 -19.25 1.93
N VAL A 133 3.75 -19.36 0.62
CA VAL A 133 2.47 -19.03 -0.03
C VAL A 133 1.34 -19.90 0.52
N GLN A 134 1.56 -21.21 0.69
CA GLN A 134 0.55 -22.11 1.25
C GLN A 134 0.16 -21.71 2.68
N ASN A 135 1.15 -21.45 3.55
CA ASN A 135 0.91 -21.01 4.93
C ASN A 135 0.22 -19.64 4.98
N ALA A 136 0.65 -18.70 4.13
CA ALA A 136 0.13 -17.35 4.06
C ALA A 136 -1.32 -17.34 3.61
N VAL A 137 -1.64 -18.04 2.51
CA VAL A 137 -3.01 -18.16 2.02
C VAL A 137 -3.91 -18.79 3.08
N ALA A 138 -3.48 -19.87 3.74
CA ALA A 138 -4.29 -20.55 4.75
C ALA A 138 -4.56 -19.66 5.98
N SER A 139 -3.52 -19.07 6.57
CA SER A 139 -3.63 -18.25 7.78
C SER A 139 -4.38 -16.93 7.53
N LEU A 140 -4.08 -16.23 6.43
CA LEU A 140 -4.79 -14.99 6.09
C LEU A 140 -6.25 -15.25 5.70
N THR A 141 -6.56 -16.36 5.03
CA THR A 141 -7.96 -16.72 4.75
C THR A 141 -8.75 -16.90 6.04
N ALA A 142 -8.16 -17.54 7.06
CA ALA A 142 -8.81 -17.69 8.37
C ALA A 142 -9.06 -16.33 9.02
N ILE A 143 -8.04 -15.47 9.11
CA ILE A 143 -8.12 -14.14 9.74
C ILE A 143 -9.14 -13.24 9.00
N VAL A 144 -9.06 -13.18 7.66
CA VAL A 144 -9.95 -12.35 6.83
C VAL A 144 -11.41 -12.76 7.02
N ARG A 145 -11.69 -14.07 7.09
CA ARG A 145 -13.05 -14.58 7.30
C ARG A 145 -13.54 -14.34 8.72
N GLU A 146 -12.69 -14.56 9.73
CA GLU A 146 -13.04 -14.35 11.14
C GLU A 146 -13.43 -12.89 11.42
N TYR A 147 -12.66 -11.94 10.87
CA TYR A 147 -12.88 -10.51 11.09
C TYR A 147 -13.75 -9.84 10.03
N ASN A 148 -14.22 -10.59 9.01
CA ASN A 148 -14.98 -10.07 7.88
C ASN A 148 -14.27 -8.89 7.17
N LEU A 149 -12.97 -9.07 6.92
CA LEU A 149 -12.12 -8.08 6.28
C LEU A 149 -12.34 -8.06 4.75
N ASP A 150 -12.08 -6.91 4.14
CA ASP A 150 -12.30 -6.64 2.72
C ASP A 150 -11.01 -6.69 1.89
N GLY A 151 -9.84 -6.60 2.51
CA GLY A 151 -8.56 -6.49 1.80
C GLY A 151 -7.34 -6.76 2.65
N ILE A 152 -6.19 -6.80 1.98
CA ILE A 152 -4.87 -6.85 2.63
C ILE A 152 -3.99 -5.70 2.15
N ASP A 153 -2.97 -5.39 2.93
CA ASP A 153 -1.92 -4.42 2.61
C ASP A 153 -0.55 -5.06 2.88
N ILE A 154 0.42 -4.88 1.98
CA ILE A 154 1.76 -5.45 2.11
C ILE A 154 2.71 -4.36 2.59
N ASP A 155 3.26 -4.52 3.79
CA ASP A 155 4.08 -3.51 4.47
C ASP A 155 5.33 -4.12 5.14
N TYR A 156 5.99 -5.05 4.46
CA TYR A 156 7.33 -5.49 4.86
C TYR A 156 8.37 -4.43 4.51
N GLU A 157 9.25 -4.12 5.46
CA GLU A 157 10.30 -3.10 5.28
C GLU A 157 11.73 -3.66 5.29
N GLN A 158 11.89 -4.95 5.63
CA GLN A 158 13.17 -5.63 5.72
C GLN A 158 13.09 -7.00 5.05
N PHE A 159 14.14 -7.40 4.32
CA PHE A 159 14.11 -8.58 3.46
C PHE A 159 15.30 -9.49 3.73
N GLN A 160 15.07 -10.82 3.74
CA GLN A 160 16.12 -11.85 3.77
C GLN A 160 16.13 -12.69 2.49
N VAL A 161 15.43 -12.24 1.47
CA VAL A 161 15.32 -12.86 0.15
C VAL A 161 15.62 -11.81 -0.91
N ASP A 162 15.84 -12.24 -2.14
CA ASP A 162 15.96 -11.31 -3.26
C ASP A 162 14.58 -10.76 -3.72
N PRO A 163 14.57 -9.65 -4.48
CA PRO A 163 13.34 -9.04 -4.99
C PRO A 163 12.42 -9.96 -5.80
N ALA A 164 12.95 -10.90 -6.57
CA ALA A 164 12.13 -11.80 -7.39
C ALA A 164 11.43 -12.84 -6.50
N THR A 165 12.13 -13.36 -5.50
CA THR A 165 11.55 -14.26 -4.49
C THR A 165 10.44 -13.58 -3.68
N PHE A 166 10.66 -12.34 -3.22
CA PHE A 166 9.61 -11.54 -2.57
C PHE A 166 8.41 -11.31 -3.49
N ALA A 167 8.66 -10.87 -4.73
CA ALA A 167 7.63 -10.61 -5.72
C ALA A 167 6.79 -11.85 -6.01
N GLU A 168 7.42 -13.03 -6.15
CA GLU A 168 6.72 -14.28 -6.40
C GLU A 168 5.83 -14.70 -5.21
N CYS A 169 6.36 -14.65 -3.99
CA CYS A 169 5.61 -14.96 -2.78
C CYS A 169 4.36 -14.09 -2.63
N VAL A 170 4.54 -12.76 -2.66
CA VAL A 170 3.46 -11.80 -2.46
C VAL A 170 2.49 -11.80 -3.65
N GLY A 171 3.02 -11.87 -4.88
CA GLY A 171 2.20 -11.92 -6.08
C GLY A 171 1.27 -13.13 -6.13
N ARG A 172 1.79 -14.32 -5.83
CA ARG A 172 0.98 -15.56 -5.75
C ARG A 172 -0.02 -15.52 -4.60
N LEU A 173 0.35 -14.97 -3.45
CA LEU A 173 -0.56 -14.75 -2.32
C LEU A 173 -1.75 -13.88 -2.74
N VAL A 174 -1.50 -12.66 -3.23
CA VAL A 174 -2.54 -11.69 -3.61
C VAL A 174 -3.43 -12.27 -4.71
N THR A 175 -2.84 -12.88 -5.73
CA THR A 175 -3.56 -13.54 -6.83
C THR A 175 -4.49 -14.64 -6.32
N THR A 176 -4.02 -15.48 -5.39
CA THR A 176 -4.80 -16.58 -4.83
C THR A 176 -5.96 -16.07 -4.00
N LEU A 177 -5.72 -15.09 -3.11
CA LEU A 177 -6.79 -14.53 -2.27
C LEU A 177 -7.85 -13.80 -3.09
N LYS A 178 -7.47 -13.05 -4.13
CA LYS A 178 -8.43 -12.38 -5.03
C LYS A 178 -9.24 -13.38 -5.86
N SER A 179 -8.57 -14.31 -6.54
CA SER A 179 -9.26 -15.30 -7.40
C SER A 179 -10.17 -16.24 -6.62
N SER A 180 -9.87 -16.48 -5.34
CA SER A 180 -10.72 -17.27 -4.43
C SER A 180 -11.84 -16.44 -3.76
N GLY A 181 -11.96 -15.15 -4.08
CA GLY A 181 -12.97 -14.26 -3.50
C GLY A 181 -12.80 -13.98 -2.01
N VAL A 182 -11.61 -14.24 -1.44
CA VAL A 182 -11.32 -14.00 -0.01
C VAL A 182 -11.16 -12.51 0.27
N ILE A 183 -10.51 -11.78 -0.64
CA ILE A 183 -10.32 -10.33 -0.54
C ILE A 183 -10.91 -9.62 -1.77
N LYS A 184 -11.34 -8.38 -1.58
CA LYS A 184 -11.85 -7.49 -2.64
C LYS A 184 -10.75 -6.60 -3.20
N PHE A 185 -9.76 -6.25 -2.39
CA PHE A 185 -8.64 -5.41 -2.80
C PHE A 185 -7.34 -5.76 -2.09
N ALA A 186 -6.23 -5.33 -2.66
CA ALA A 186 -4.88 -5.42 -2.11
C ALA A 186 -4.13 -4.09 -2.31
N SER A 187 -3.26 -3.73 -1.38
CA SER A 187 -2.31 -2.63 -1.53
C SER A 187 -0.90 -2.99 -1.12
N ILE A 188 0.06 -2.14 -1.50
CA ILE A 188 1.45 -2.19 -1.08
C ILE A 188 1.84 -0.86 -0.43
N ALA A 189 2.75 -0.88 0.55
CA ALA A 189 3.15 0.30 1.30
C ALA A 189 4.68 0.59 1.24
N PRO A 190 5.26 0.78 0.03
CA PRO A 190 6.68 1.11 -0.12
C PRO A 190 7.03 2.51 0.39
N PHE A 191 8.33 2.77 0.60
CA PHE A 191 8.86 4.09 0.91
C PHE A 191 10.23 4.32 0.25
N ASP A 192 10.77 5.54 0.36
CA ASP A 192 12.04 5.93 -0.27
C ASP A 192 13.27 5.34 0.43
N ASN A 193 13.42 4.04 0.29
CA ASN A 193 14.60 3.27 0.67
C ASN A 193 14.97 2.36 -0.50
N ALA A 194 16.25 2.31 -0.85
CA ALA A 194 16.72 1.60 -2.05
C ALA A 194 16.35 0.10 -2.03
N ASP A 195 16.44 -0.57 -0.89
CA ASP A 195 16.13 -2.00 -0.78
C ASP A 195 14.62 -2.23 -0.85
N VAL A 196 13.84 -1.44 -0.11
CA VAL A 196 12.36 -1.46 -0.15
C VAL A 196 11.86 -1.21 -1.58
N GLN A 197 12.31 -0.14 -2.23
CA GLN A 197 11.95 0.16 -3.61
C GLN A 197 12.28 -1.00 -4.55
N ARG A 198 13.46 -1.59 -4.43
CA ARG A 198 13.86 -2.72 -5.29
C ARG A 198 12.89 -3.90 -5.17
N HIS A 199 12.43 -4.22 -3.96
CA HIS A 199 11.49 -5.32 -3.71
C HIS A 199 10.07 -4.99 -4.20
N TYR A 200 9.53 -3.81 -3.87
CA TYR A 200 8.17 -3.43 -4.26
C TYR A 200 8.02 -3.10 -5.74
N GLN A 201 9.06 -2.55 -6.39
CA GLN A 201 9.05 -2.34 -7.85
C GLN A 201 9.13 -3.68 -8.59
N ALA A 202 9.89 -4.66 -8.10
CA ALA A 202 9.90 -6.02 -8.67
C ALA A 202 8.52 -6.69 -8.56
N LEU A 203 7.86 -6.53 -7.40
CA LEU A 203 6.48 -6.97 -7.18
C LEU A 203 5.51 -6.27 -8.15
N TRP A 204 5.58 -4.94 -8.26
CA TRP A 204 4.71 -4.17 -9.15
C TRP A 204 4.89 -4.55 -10.62
N ALA A 205 6.13 -4.67 -11.09
CA ALA A 205 6.42 -5.03 -12.48
C ALA A 205 5.86 -6.41 -12.86
N SER A 206 5.81 -7.35 -11.90
CA SER A 206 5.39 -8.73 -12.16
C SER A 206 3.90 -8.98 -11.86
N TYR A 207 3.34 -8.30 -10.85
CA TYR A 207 2.02 -8.56 -10.28
C TYR A 207 1.18 -7.29 -10.03
N GLY A 208 1.55 -6.14 -10.60
CA GLY A 208 0.82 -4.88 -10.42
C GLY A 208 -0.66 -4.95 -10.83
N SER A 209 -1.02 -5.84 -11.75
CA SER A 209 -2.42 -6.03 -12.20
C SER A 209 -3.36 -6.59 -11.12
N VAL A 210 -2.83 -7.22 -10.07
CA VAL A 210 -3.63 -7.72 -8.94
C VAL A 210 -3.55 -6.81 -7.71
N ILE A 211 -2.81 -5.70 -7.78
CA ILE A 211 -2.64 -4.72 -6.69
C ILE A 211 -3.44 -3.45 -7.04
N ASP A 212 -4.34 -3.03 -6.15
CA ASP A 212 -5.27 -1.93 -6.46
C ASP A 212 -4.69 -0.56 -6.09
N TYR A 213 -3.90 -0.48 -5.03
CA TYR A 213 -3.42 0.78 -4.47
C TYR A 213 -1.95 0.72 -4.04
N VAL A 214 -1.25 1.85 -4.19
CA VAL A 214 0.10 2.05 -3.65
C VAL A 214 0.03 3.08 -2.53
N ASN A 215 0.12 2.59 -1.30
CA ASN A 215 0.22 3.39 -0.08
C ASN A 215 1.67 3.86 0.12
N PHE A 216 2.20 4.65 -0.81
CA PHE A 216 3.57 5.13 -0.69
C PHE A 216 3.75 5.99 0.57
N GLN A 217 4.71 5.66 1.42
CA GLN A 217 4.91 6.32 2.71
C GLN A 217 5.69 7.64 2.55
N PHE A 218 5.04 8.68 2.00
CA PHE A 218 5.65 9.99 1.79
C PHE A 218 6.13 10.67 3.07
N TYR A 219 5.60 10.28 4.24
CA TYR A 219 6.13 10.75 5.53
C TYR A 219 7.55 10.23 5.85
N ALA A 220 8.05 9.23 5.12
CA ALA A 220 9.43 8.75 5.28
C ALA A 220 10.48 9.69 4.65
N TYR A 221 10.07 10.64 3.79
CA TYR A 221 10.96 11.71 3.36
C TYR A 221 11.32 12.64 4.52
N SER A 222 12.43 13.37 4.37
CA SER A 222 13.01 14.18 5.45
C SER A 222 12.10 15.33 5.90
N ALA A 223 12.24 15.74 7.16
CA ALA A 223 11.53 16.89 7.72
C ALA A 223 11.83 18.23 7.00
N SER A 224 12.90 18.28 6.20
CA SER A 224 13.25 19.43 5.36
C SER A 224 12.53 19.44 4.01
N THR A 225 11.78 18.39 3.65
CA THR A 225 11.01 18.33 2.41
C THR A 225 10.00 19.48 2.35
N THR A 226 10.10 20.27 1.29
CA THR A 226 9.16 21.34 0.96
C THR A 226 7.93 20.80 0.23
N GLU A 227 6.88 21.62 0.11
CA GLU A 227 5.68 21.28 -0.66
C GLU A 227 6.02 20.92 -2.12
N ALA A 228 6.86 21.72 -2.77
CA ALA A 228 7.27 21.47 -4.15
C ALA A 228 8.04 20.14 -4.28
N GLN A 229 8.96 19.86 -3.34
CA GLN A 229 9.67 18.59 -3.31
C GLN A 229 8.75 17.40 -3.06
N TYR A 230 7.74 17.54 -2.20
CA TYR A 230 6.73 16.49 -2.00
C TYR A 230 6.01 16.18 -3.32
N VAL A 231 5.59 17.20 -4.06
CA VAL A 231 4.93 17.01 -5.37
C VAL A 231 5.88 16.36 -6.38
N THR A 232 7.16 16.76 -6.42
CA THR A 232 8.18 16.08 -7.25
C THR A 232 8.32 14.61 -6.87
N HIS A 233 8.45 14.32 -5.57
CA HIS A 233 8.53 12.93 -5.10
C HIS A 233 7.29 12.13 -5.47
N PHE A 234 6.10 12.75 -5.44
CA PHE A 234 4.87 12.09 -5.87
C PHE A 234 4.93 11.71 -7.35
N ASP A 235 5.41 12.62 -8.20
CA ASP A 235 5.62 12.35 -9.62
C ASP A 235 6.68 11.25 -9.86
N ASP A 236 7.77 11.25 -9.09
CA ASP A 236 8.78 10.17 -9.13
C ASP A 236 8.15 8.82 -8.79
N GLN A 237 7.26 8.76 -7.81
CA GLN A 237 6.59 7.51 -7.46
C GLN A 237 5.57 7.07 -8.51
N ILE A 238 4.86 8.00 -9.17
CA ILE A 238 4.02 7.66 -10.34
C ILE A 238 4.85 6.97 -11.43
N ALA A 239 6.08 7.45 -11.66
CA ALA A 239 6.99 6.83 -12.62
C ALA A 239 7.46 5.44 -12.19
N ASN A 240 7.69 5.22 -10.89
CA ASN A 240 8.11 3.92 -10.34
C ASN A 240 6.98 2.86 -10.35
N TYR A 241 5.73 3.28 -10.27
CA TYR A 241 4.55 2.41 -10.27
C TYR A 241 3.60 2.77 -11.41
N PRO A 242 4.00 2.56 -12.68
CA PRO A 242 3.25 3.03 -13.84
C PRO A 242 1.84 2.43 -13.87
N GLY A 243 0.84 3.30 -14.05
CA GLY A 243 -0.58 2.94 -14.04
C GLY A 243 -1.16 2.65 -12.65
N GLY A 244 -0.35 2.78 -11.58
CA GLY A 244 -0.77 2.54 -10.21
C GLY A 244 -1.60 3.67 -9.63
N ASN A 245 -2.56 3.30 -8.79
CA ASN A 245 -3.31 4.26 -7.98
C ASN A 245 -2.49 4.62 -6.73
N ILE A 246 -1.65 5.65 -6.84
CA ILE A 246 -0.78 6.11 -5.74
C ILE A 246 -1.53 7.08 -4.84
N LEU A 247 -1.46 6.87 -3.53
CA LEU A 247 -2.06 7.75 -2.54
C LEU A 247 -1.01 8.68 -1.92
N ALA A 248 -1.37 9.94 -1.70
CA ALA A 248 -0.57 10.84 -0.87
C ALA A 248 -0.69 10.41 0.60
N SER A 249 0.29 10.77 1.42
CA SER A 249 0.29 10.35 2.82
C SER A 249 1.05 11.26 3.76
N PHE A 250 0.71 11.14 5.04
CA PHE A 250 1.44 11.75 6.13
C PHE A 250 1.29 10.92 7.42
N THR A 251 2.17 11.17 8.38
CA THR A 251 2.14 10.55 9.69
C THR A 251 1.64 11.53 10.74
N THR A 252 0.81 11.06 11.67
CA THR A 252 0.41 11.79 12.90
C THR A 252 1.24 11.37 14.10
N ALA A 253 2.17 10.41 13.93
CA ALA A 253 3.12 10.03 14.96
C ALA A 253 3.96 11.25 15.41
N PRO A 254 4.33 11.34 16.70
CA PRO A 254 5.23 12.39 17.17
C PRO A 254 6.64 12.16 16.61
N THR A 255 7.01 12.93 15.59
CA THR A 255 8.31 12.84 14.91
C THR A 255 8.84 14.22 14.52
N THR A 256 10.16 14.33 14.48
CA THR A 256 10.89 15.52 13.98
C THR A 256 11.69 15.21 12.72
N THR A 257 11.63 13.97 12.22
CA THR A 257 12.41 13.50 11.07
C THR A 257 11.58 13.32 9.81
N SER A 258 10.26 13.23 9.94
CA SER A 258 9.32 13.09 8.83
C SER A 258 8.86 14.43 8.26
N VAL A 259 8.37 14.40 7.03
CA VAL A 259 7.68 15.53 6.40
C VAL A 259 6.61 16.12 7.32
N PRO A 260 6.59 17.44 7.57
CA PRO A 260 5.56 18.05 8.40
C PRO A 260 4.14 17.89 7.82
N ILE A 261 3.16 17.58 8.67
CA ILE A 261 1.76 17.34 8.26
C ILE A 261 1.19 18.50 7.42
N ASN A 262 1.46 19.75 7.82
CA ASN A 262 0.99 20.92 7.06
C ASN A 262 1.61 21.00 5.66
N THR A 263 2.88 20.60 5.52
CA THR A 263 3.54 20.51 4.21
C THR A 263 2.85 19.45 3.35
N SER A 264 2.60 18.26 3.89
CA SER A 264 1.92 17.18 3.17
C SER A 264 0.49 17.57 2.77
N LEU A 265 -0.27 18.24 3.65
CA LEU A 265 -1.62 18.72 3.34
C LEU A 265 -1.63 19.81 2.26
N ASN A 266 -0.66 20.72 2.27
CA ASN A 266 -0.51 21.70 1.19
C ASN A 266 -0.18 21.01 -0.14
N ALA A 267 0.75 20.05 -0.12
CA ALA A 267 1.08 19.26 -1.30
C ALA A 267 -0.14 18.48 -1.82
N CYS A 268 -0.98 17.92 -0.94
CA CYS A 268 -2.24 17.28 -1.33
C CYS A 268 -3.17 18.25 -2.05
N ARG A 269 -3.29 19.53 -1.61
CA ARG A 269 -4.09 20.55 -2.32
C ARG A 269 -3.51 20.86 -3.70
N THR A 270 -2.19 20.92 -3.82
CA THR A 270 -1.51 21.12 -5.10
C THR A 270 -1.69 19.91 -6.03
N LEU A 271 -1.58 18.68 -5.53
CA LEU A 271 -1.86 17.47 -6.30
C LEU A 271 -3.34 17.40 -6.72
N GLN A 272 -4.26 17.84 -5.87
CA GLN A 272 -5.68 17.90 -6.20
C GLN A 272 -5.95 18.92 -7.31
N SER A 273 -5.37 20.12 -7.25
CA SER A 273 -5.56 21.15 -8.29
C SER A 273 -4.93 20.75 -9.63
N GLN A 274 -3.92 19.87 -9.61
CA GLN A 274 -3.32 19.25 -10.78
C GLN A 274 -4.08 18.02 -11.30
N GLY A 275 -5.15 17.58 -10.62
CA GLY A 275 -5.88 16.36 -10.98
C GLY A 275 -5.05 15.07 -10.83
N LYS A 276 -4.09 15.06 -9.88
CA LYS A 276 -3.19 13.93 -9.60
C LYS A 276 -3.52 13.21 -8.28
N LEU A 277 -4.30 13.84 -7.39
CA LEU A 277 -4.60 13.27 -6.09
C LEU A 277 -5.64 12.16 -6.19
N TYR A 278 -5.19 10.90 -6.25
CA TYR A 278 -6.08 9.74 -6.27
C TYR A 278 -6.80 9.52 -4.93
N GLY A 279 -6.06 9.69 -3.82
CA GLY A 279 -6.52 9.45 -2.45
C GLY A 279 -5.45 9.82 -1.42
N ILE A 280 -5.79 9.73 -0.14
CA ILE A 280 -4.89 10.02 0.99
C ILE A 280 -4.92 8.86 1.99
N PHE A 281 -3.78 8.51 2.57
CA PHE A 281 -3.75 7.71 3.79
C PHE A 281 -2.96 8.33 4.94
N ILE A 282 -3.28 7.93 6.17
CA ILE A 282 -2.63 8.39 7.40
C ILE A 282 -2.02 7.21 8.17
N TRP A 283 -0.80 7.42 8.66
CA TRP A 283 -0.19 6.61 9.72
C TRP A 283 -0.15 7.43 11.02
N ALA A 284 -1.00 7.25 12.01
CA ALA A 284 -2.08 6.27 12.16
C ALA A 284 -3.09 6.80 13.19
N ALA A 285 -4.31 6.29 13.18
CA ALA A 285 -5.38 6.62 14.12
C ALA A 285 -4.93 6.58 15.60
N ASP A 286 -4.06 5.62 15.96
CA ASP A 286 -3.48 5.50 17.30
C ASP A 286 -2.82 6.81 17.76
N HIS A 287 -2.10 7.49 16.87
CA HIS A 287 -1.45 8.76 17.17
C HIS A 287 -2.40 9.95 17.04
N SER A 288 -3.27 9.92 16.02
CA SER A 288 -4.30 10.95 15.75
C SER A 288 -5.24 11.16 16.95
N ARG A 289 -5.49 10.12 17.75
CA ARG A 289 -6.35 10.18 18.94
C ARG A 289 -5.97 11.29 19.91
N SER A 290 -4.67 11.47 20.17
CA SER A 290 -4.17 12.51 21.08
C SER A 290 -4.40 13.94 20.55
N GLN A 291 -4.61 14.07 19.24
CA GLN A 291 -4.80 15.33 18.52
C GLN A 291 -6.27 15.58 18.15
N GLY A 292 -7.19 14.72 18.64
CA GLY A 292 -8.62 14.79 18.33
C GLY A 292 -8.96 14.57 16.85
N PHE A 293 -8.13 13.82 16.12
CA PHE A 293 -8.32 13.48 14.71
C PHE A 293 -8.49 14.70 13.77
N ARG A 294 -7.85 15.81 14.13
CA ARG A 294 -7.93 17.08 13.38
C ARG A 294 -7.48 16.90 11.94
N PHE A 295 -6.36 16.23 11.71
CA PHE A 295 -5.77 16.10 10.38
C PHE A 295 -6.49 15.06 9.51
N ASP A 296 -7.03 14.02 10.14
CA ASP A 296 -7.90 13.01 9.53
C ASP A 296 -9.15 13.67 8.95
N THR A 297 -9.79 14.56 9.74
CA THR A 297 -10.95 15.34 9.31
C THR A 297 -10.60 16.28 8.14
N GLN A 298 -9.43 16.92 8.19
CA GLN A 298 -8.98 17.82 7.11
C GLN A 298 -8.68 17.08 5.81
N ALA A 299 -8.02 15.91 5.87
CA ALA A 299 -7.73 15.08 4.71
C ALA A 299 -9.02 14.56 4.06
N GLN A 300 -9.97 14.08 4.86
CA GLN A 300 -11.27 13.64 4.36
C GLN A 300 -12.07 14.79 3.73
N ALA A 301 -12.05 15.98 4.33
CA ALA A 301 -12.72 17.16 3.77
C ALA A 301 -12.10 17.60 2.45
N LEU A 302 -10.77 17.51 2.31
CA LEU A 302 -10.08 17.79 1.06
C LEU A 302 -10.56 16.85 -0.05
N LEU A 303 -10.58 15.55 0.21
CA LEU A 303 -11.05 14.55 -0.75
C LEU A 303 -12.52 14.75 -1.11
N ALA A 304 -13.39 14.92 -0.11
CA ALA A 304 -14.84 15.07 -0.30
C ALA A 304 -15.27 16.33 -1.09
N ASN A 305 -14.40 17.33 -1.21
CA ASN A 305 -14.69 18.59 -1.89
C ASN A 305 -14.02 18.70 -3.27
N ALA A 306 -13.44 17.61 -3.78
CA ALA A 306 -12.83 17.64 -5.10
C ALA A 306 -13.88 17.81 -6.22
N PRO A 307 -13.58 18.59 -7.27
CA PRO A 307 -14.45 18.67 -8.43
C PRO A 307 -14.63 17.28 -9.04
N SER A 308 -15.86 16.93 -9.39
CA SER A 308 -16.12 15.78 -10.25
C SER A 308 -15.64 16.16 -11.66
N TYR A 309 -14.52 15.61 -12.09
CA TYR A 309 -13.98 15.79 -13.44
C TYR A 309 -14.51 14.72 -14.38
#